data_AF-A0A812SQC6-F1
#
_entry.id   AF-A0A812SQC6-F1
#
_cell.length_a   1.000
_cell.length_b   1.000
_cell.length_c   1.000
_cell.angle_alpha   90.00
_cell.angle_beta   90.00
_cell.angle_gamma   90.00
#
_symmetry.space_group_name_H-M   'P 1'
#
loop_
_entity.id
_entity.type
_entity.pdbx_description
1 polymer ?
#
loop_
_entity_poly.entity_id
_entity_poly.type
_entity_poly.pdbx_seq_one_letter_code
_entity_poly.pdbx_strand_id
1 'polypeptide(L)'
;MVRIMDNFYFDPRGKIAIFPKDSVVDNFYSALWEWPNRWRDYCCHLHPRSAALACNAEDWRRLRFKRWSVGKSQALQRRAFAEGLSLQQGIKEFLIKPIREACEMKRAFFLGKVTSRFVDNFWASAPNDDVHPPAAPLRAYRFTSAGGRAAEVVDGLPRGCIFKVGFHPSDPNPYSQKVIVMDEGHHLTRPNKIYEQQLNQLREYVQKAKGSVFVSCTGSMEADAATDPRMLLDVVKGDCNKHASDEGFLSSHHKRGQSFPRQNPAPCADGIYSKEVQKNVVTKVELSGLSLVRYVYQAIRLEKEGKPEDSLANYTNMYVFANSSGNASCKETLLTDPSSRPKFTAALKAVVDAAKKKQKSMIMVERRNGYRALLALLQAEAEKHKFNVAEYHQLADFNSRENLRGQRFMVMILETERGGEGIELRAVRLAVFLDVPKRFPDYKQRCGRVVRCGSHDGLSETDREVRFMFFTSVFPHFAQKELGAFALFALCGYWNGPKKITYASEPAPEQLVEAAKGFVQTAAAKGIRTLPGLEQALRHHAGEDGLLNEELPPKLYHRLSGGLAAVKTKGASKVISKTPLKTYDQKLQRQLRLQFEDMAPALAKIRGIALDVGMY
;
A
#
# COMPACT_ATOMS: atom_id res chain seq x y z
N MET A 1 -14.15 -14.87 -0.24
CA MET A 1 -13.44 -16.16 -0.02
C MET A 1 -14.20 -17.13 0.89
N VAL A 2 -14.55 -16.81 2.15
CA VAL A 2 -15.28 -17.76 3.04
C VAL A 2 -16.53 -18.34 2.37
N ARG A 3 -17.40 -17.49 1.81
CA ARG A 3 -18.59 -17.96 1.05
C ARG A 3 -18.24 -18.84 -0.16
N ILE A 4 -17.16 -18.54 -0.88
CA ILE A 4 -16.70 -19.35 -2.02
C ILE A 4 -16.32 -20.75 -1.54
N MET A 5 -15.53 -20.84 -0.47
CA MET A 5 -15.14 -22.13 0.11
C MET A 5 -16.32 -22.89 0.72
N ASP A 6 -17.31 -22.18 1.26
CA ASP A 6 -18.55 -22.78 1.74
C ASP A 6 -19.37 -23.38 0.59
N ASN A 7 -19.46 -22.72 -0.57
CA ASN A 7 -20.16 -23.27 -1.74
C ASN A 7 -19.61 -24.64 -2.17
N PHE A 8 -18.31 -24.88 -1.98
CA PHE A 8 -17.67 -26.14 -2.28
C PHE A 8 -17.62 -27.12 -1.09
N TYR A 9 -18.35 -26.88 0.00
CA TYR A 9 -18.28 -27.70 1.21
C TYR A 9 -18.43 -29.20 0.94
N PHE A 10 -19.44 -29.57 0.14
CA PHE A 10 -19.74 -30.95 -0.25
C PHE A 10 -19.02 -31.42 -1.53
N ASP A 11 -18.14 -30.61 -2.12
CA ASP A 11 -17.33 -31.02 -3.27
C ASP A 11 -16.28 -32.06 -2.82
N PRO A 12 -16.11 -33.19 -3.51
CA PRO A 12 -15.15 -34.24 -3.12
C PRO A 12 -13.69 -33.86 -3.39
N ARG A 13 -13.41 -32.74 -4.07
CA ARG A 13 -12.05 -32.27 -4.33
C ARG A 13 -11.49 -31.53 -3.11
N GLY A 14 -10.17 -31.63 -2.89
CA GLY A 14 -9.49 -30.87 -1.83
C GLY A 14 -9.59 -29.36 -2.05
N LYS A 15 -9.84 -28.59 -0.98
CA LYS A 15 -10.02 -27.13 -1.02
C LYS A 15 -8.75 -26.41 -0.57
N ILE A 16 -8.17 -25.62 -1.45
CA ILE A 16 -6.91 -24.94 -1.23
C ILE A 16 -7.14 -23.44 -1.26
N ALA A 17 -6.96 -22.78 -0.11
CA ALA A 17 -6.96 -21.32 -0.04
C ALA A 17 -5.51 -20.82 -0.11
N ILE A 18 -5.23 -19.81 -0.94
CA ILE A 18 -3.86 -19.30 -1.12
C ILE A 18 -3.83 -17.81 -0.79
N PHE A 19 -2.83 -17.40 0.00
CA PHE A 19 -2.67 -16.04 0.51
C PHE A 19 -1.23 -15.53 0.37
N PRO A 20 -1.00 -14.21 0.41
CA PRO A 20 0.36 -13.66 0.29
C PRO A 20 1.24 -13.90 1.52
N LYS A 21 0.66 -13.88 2.73
CA LYS A 21 1.40 -13.89 4.01
C LYS A 21 0.73 -14.79 5.05
N ASP A 22 1.52 -15.30 6.00
CA ASP A 22 1.03 -16.15 7.10
C ASP A 22 0.00 -15.44 7.99
N SER A 23 0.16 -14.12 8.19
CA SER A 23 -0.84 -13.34 8.93
C SER A 23 -2.21 -13.32 8.24
N VAL A 24 -2.25 -13.37 6.90
CA VAL A 24 -3.50 -13.41 6.13
C VAL A 24 -4.11 -14.81 6.17
N VAL A 25 -3.27 -15.85 6.21
CA VAL A 25 -3.72 -17.23 6.48
C VAL A 25 -4.40 -17.33 7.85
N ASP A 26 -3.79 -16.76 8.89
CA ASP A 26 -4.34 -16.72 10.25
C ASP A 26 -5.66 -15.92 10.29
N ASN A 27 -5.75 -14.81 9.55
CA ASN A 27 -6.98 -14.03 9.38
C ASN A 27 -8.09 -14.82 8.68
N PHE A 28 -7.77 -15.65 7.68
CA PHE A 28 -8.76 -16.49 7.00
C PHE A 28 -9.40 -17.50 7.97
N TYR A 29 -8.60 -18.20 8.77
CA TYR A 29 -9.14 -19.12 9.78
C TYR A 29 -9.93 -18.39 10.87
N SER A 30 -9.50 -17.19 11.27
CA SER A 30 -10.28 -16.34 12.16
C SER A 30 -11.62 -15.94 11.54
N ALA A 31 -11.64 -15.62 10.24
CA ALA A 31 -12.86 -15.29 9.51
C ALA A 31 -13.81 -16.49 9.38
N LEU A 32 -13.31 -17.73 9.31
CA LEU A 32 -14.15 -18.92 9.38
C LEU A 32 -14.90 -19.01 10.72
N TRP A 33 -14.31 -18.58 11.83
CA TRP A 33 -15.02 -18.48 13.11
C TRP A 33 -16.02 -17.32 13.14
N GLU A 34 -15.66 -16.16 12.58
CA GLU A 34 -16.52 -14.97 12.62
C GLU A 34 -17.80 -15.12 11.80
N TRP A 35 -17.72 -15.62 10.58
CA TRP A 35 -18.85 -15.62 9.65
C TRP A 35 -19.65 -16.93 9.71
N PRO A 36 -20.99 -16.89 9.61
CA PRO A 36 -21.79 -18.12 9.45
C PRO A 36 -21.37 -18.90 8.20
N ASN A 37 -20.99 -20.17 8.38
CA ASN A 37 -20.62 -21.12 7.33
C ASN A 37 -20.57 -22.55 7.88
N ARG A 38 -20.63 -23.57 7.01
CA ARG A 38 -20.64 -24.99 7.38
C ARG A 38 -19.29 -25.49 7.92
N TRP A 39 -18.18 -24.89 7.51
CA TRP A 39 -16.85 -25.22 8.08
C TRP A 39 -16.77 -24.88 9.56
N ARG A 40 -17.36 -23.74 9.95
CA ARG A 40 -17.50 -23.33 11.35
C ARG A 40 -18.31 -24.35 12.12
N ASP A 41 -19.50 -24.71 11.64
CA ASP A 41 -20.40 -25.64 12.32
C ASP A 41 -19.74 -26.99 12.57
N TYR A 42 -19.08 -27.55 11.54
CA TYR A 42 -18.29 -28.78 11.66
C TYR A 42 -17.16 -28.66 12.69
N CYS A 43 -16.42 -27.55 12.69
CA CYS A 43 -15.40 -27.31 13.71
C CYS A 43 -15.99 -27.16 15.11
N CYS A 44 -17.16 -26.52 15.24
CA CYS A 44 -17.81 -26.34 16.54
C CYS A 44 -18.26 -27.67 17.14
N HIS A 45 -18.72 -28.59 16.28
CA HIS A 45 -19.02 -29.96 16.66
C HIS A 45 -17.80 -30.70 17.21
N LEU A 46 -16.66 -30.64 16.50
CA LEU A 46 -15.42 -31.32 16.91
C LEU A 46 -14.71 -30.65 18.10
N HIS A 47 -14.85 -29.34 18.24
CA HIS A 47 -14.14 -28.53 19.24
C HIS A 47 -15.10 -27.59 20.00
N PRO A 48 -16.05 -28.13 20.78
CA PRO A 48 -17.08 -27.32 21.45
C PRO A 48 -16.48 -26.29 22.43
N ARG A 49 -15.35 -26.60 23.07
CA ARG A 49 -14.63 -25.65 23.94
C ARG A 49 -14.11 -24.43 23.17
N SER A 50 -13.55 -24.64 21.98
CA SER A 50 -13.09 -23.54 21.12
C SER A 50 -14.27 -22.74 20.59
N ALA A 51 -15.38 -23.39 20.25
CA ALA A 51 -16.62 -22.71 19.84
C ALA A 51 -17.17 -21.81 20.94
N ALA A 52 -17.20 -22.30 22.18
CA ALA A 52 -17.66 -21.52 23.34
C ALA A 52 -16.79 -20.28 23.56
N LEU A 53 -15.46 -20.42 23.43
CA LEU A 53 -14.54 -19.29 23.45
C LEU A 53 -14.78 -18.33 22.28
N ALA A 54 -14.99 -18.80 21.06
CA ALA A 54 -15.17 -17.93 19.90
C ALA A 54 -16.47 -17.13 19.93
N CYS A 55 -17.58 -17.76 20.34
CA CYS A 55 -18.90 -17.14 20.37
C CYS A 55 -19.25 -16.46 21.70
N ASN A 56 -18.44 -16.66 22.75
CA ASN A 56 -18.67 -16.15 24.10
C ASN A 56 -20.01 -16.62 24.70
N ALA A 57 -20.38 -17.88 24.44
CA ALA A 57 -21.56 -18.55 24.97
C ALA A 57 -21.28 -20.05 25.14
N GLU A 58 -21.94 -20.74 26.07
CA GLU A 58 -21.75 -22.18 26.27
C GLU A 58 -22.29 -23.00 25.09
N ASP A 59 -23.46 -22.61 24.56
CA ASP A 59 -24.09 -23.26 23.43
C ASP A 59 -24.03 -22.38 22.17
N TRP A 60 -23.09 -22.72 21.29
CA TRP A 60 -22.85 -22.00 20.05
C TRP A 60 -24.02 -22.10 19.06
N ARG A 61 -24.89 -23.12 19.17
CA ARG A 61 -25.99 -23.37 18.23
C ARG A 61 -27.00 -22.22 18.22
N ARG A 62 -27.23 -21.59 19.37
CA ARG A 62 -28.07 -20.38 19.52
C ARG A 62 -27.55 -19.17 18.74
N LEU A 63 -26.27 -19.19 18.39
CA LEU A 63 -25.57 -18.14 17.66
C LEU A 63 -25.12 -18.61 16.27
N ARG A 64 -25.58 -19.78 15.81
CA ARG A 64 -25.17 -20.44 14.55
C ARG A 64 -25.32 -19.58 13.31
N PHE A 65 -26.37 -18.75 13.23
CA PHE A 65 -26.61 -17.88 12.08
C PHE A 65 -26.07 -16.45 12.28
N LYS A 66 -25.43 -16.18 13.42
CA LYS A 66 -24.91 -14.86 13.75
C LYS A 66 -23.42 -14.76 13.42
N ARG A 67 -23.00 -13.54 13.08
CA ARG A 67 -21.58 -13.19 13.01
C ARG A 67 -21.02 -13.11 14.43
N TRP A 68 -19.89 -13.75 14.68
CA TRP A 68 -19.19 -13.72 15.96
C TRP A 68 -18.12 -12.63 15.98
N SER A 69 -17.90 -12.04 17.15
CA SER A 69 -16.85 -11.03 17.36
C SER A 69 -15.70 -11.65 18.15
N VAL A 70 -14.89 -12.47 17.49
CA VAL A 70 -13.84 -13.29 18.12
C VAL A 70 -12.89 -12.45 19.00
N GLY A 71 -12.45 -11.29 18.50
CA GLY A 71 -11.57 -10.37 19.25
C GLY A 71 -12.21 -9.73 20.50
N LYS A 72 -13.52 -9.89 20.70
CA LYS A 72 -14.27 -9.35 21.85
C LYS A 72 -14.76 -10.42 22.82
N SER A 73 -14.43 -11.69 22.57
CA SER A 73 -14.82 -12.74 23.49
C SER A 73 -14.14 -12.55 24.84
N GLN A 74 -14.93 -12.25 25.87
CA GLN A 74 -14.44 -12.12 27.23
C GLN A 74 -13.89 -13.46 27.74
N ALA A 75 -14.55 -14.56 27.37
CA ALA A 75 -14.09 -15.91 27.68
C ALA A 75 -12.69 -16.17 27.09
N LEU A 76 -12.45 -15.77 25.84
CA LEU A 76 -11.15 -15.90 25.18
C LEU A 76 -10.09 -15.01 25.84
N GLN A 77 -10.42 -13.75 26.15
CA GLN A 77 -9.51 -12.81 26.80
C GLN A 77 -9.10 -13.31 28.19
N ARG A 78 -10.06 -13.76 29.00
CA ARG A 78 -9.80 -14.33 30.33
C ARG A 78 -8.91 -15.57 30.25
N ARG A 79 -9.18 -16.47 29.29
CA ARG A 79 -8.36 -17.67 29.09
C ARG A 79 -6.94 -17.33 28.64
N ALA A 80 -6.80 -16.44 27.65
CA ALA A 80 -5.48 -16.01 27.19
C ALA A 80 -4.66 -15.39 28.32
N PHE A 81 -5.29 -14.52 29.12
CA PHE A 81 -4.66 -13.93 30.30
C PHE A 81 -4.24 -14.98 31.33
N ALA A 82 -5.12 -15.94 31.64
CA ALA A 82 -4.82 -17.02 32.58
C ALA A 82 -3.64 -17.91 32.13
N GLU A 83 -3.42 -18.06 30.83
CA GLU A 83 -2.30 -18.80 30.25
C GLU A 83 -1.07 -17.91 29.93
N GLY A 84 -1.06 -16.64 30.37
CA GLY A 84 0.06 -15.72 30.14
C GLY A 84 0.26 -15.32 28.67
N LEU A 85 -0.78 -15.45 27.84
CA LEU A 85 -0.76 -15.17 26.41
C LEU A 85 -1.37 -13.79 26.11
N SER A 86 -0.80 -13.09 25.12
CA SER A 86 -1.50 -11.97 24.49
C SER A 86 -2.78 -12.46 23.79
N LEU A 87 -3.76 -11.57 23.58
CA LEU A 87 -5.01 -11.94 22.89
C LEU A 87 -4.75 -12.54 21.50
N GLN A 88 -3.77 -12.01 20.74
CA GLN A 88 -3.43 -12.57 19.43
C GLN A 88 -2.86 -13.99 19.54
N GLN A 89 -2.00 -14.26 20.53
CA GLN A 89 -1.53 -15.62 20.80
C GLN A 89 -2.69 -16.52 21.23
N GLY A 90 -3.59 -16.05 22.09
CA GLY A 90 -4.79 -16.80 22.50
C GLY A 90 -5.70 -17.15 21.32
N ILE A 91 -5.96 -16.22 20.39
CA ILE A 91 -6.70 -16.49 19.14
C ILE A 91 -5.98 -17.59 18.34
N LYS A 92 -4.67 -17.49 18.20
CA LYS A 92 -3.88 -18.47 17.44
C LYS A 92 -3.94 -19.87 18.06
N GLU A 93 -3.70 -19.95 19.36
CA GLU A 93 -3.61 -21.20 20.10
C GLU A 93 -4.98 -21.87 20.29
N PHE A 94 -6.00 -21.12 20.73
CA PHE A 94 -7.28 -21.71 21.11
C PHE A 94 -8.29 -21.79 19.97
N LEU A 95 -8.13 -21.01 18.91
CA LEU A 95 -9.10 -20.93 17.80
C LEU A 95 -8.51 -21.33 16.46
N ILE A 96 -7.39 -20.73 16.04
CA ILE A 96 -6.81 -20.99 14.71
C ILE A 96 -6.25 -22.40 14.60
N LYS A 97 -5.49 -22.89 15.59
CA LYS A 97 -4.95 -24.26 15.56
C LYS A 97 -6.06 -25.32 15.50
N PRO A 98 -7.09 -25.31 16.37
CA PRO A 98 -8.16 -26.31 16.31
C PRO A 98 -8.96 -26.29 14.99
N ILE A 99 -9.37 -25.11 14.49
CA ILE A 99 -10.13 -25.06 13.23
C ILE A 99 -9.29 -25.52 12.04
N ARG A 100 -8.00 -25.21 12.05
CA ARG A 100 -7.07 -25.68 11.03
C ARG A 100 -6.92 -27.20 11.06
N GLU A 101 -6.83 -27.80 12.23
CA GLU A 101 -6.75 -29.25 12.41
C GLU A 101 -8.03 -29.96 11.98
N ALA A 102 -9.20 -29.41 12.36
CA ALA A 102 -10.50 -29.91 11.92
C ALA A 102 -10.63 -29.89 10.40
N CYS A 103 -10.33 -28.74 9.77
CA CYS A 103 -10.40 -28.56 8.32
C CYS A 103 -9.43 -29.47 7.54
N GLU A 104 -8.27 -29.81 8.10
CA GLU A 104 -7.33 -30.74 7.46
C GLU A 104 -7.82 -32.18 7.40
N MET A 105 -8.80 -32.55 8.26
CA MET A 105 -9.37 -33.89 8.33
C MET A 105 -8.30 -35.00 8.34
N LYS A 106 -7.27 -34.82 9.17
CA LYS A 106 -6.15 -35.78 9.24
C LYS A 106 -6.69 -37.18 9.55
N ARG A 107 -6.18 -38.18 8.84
CA ARG A 107 -6.58 -39.60 8.95
C ARG A 107 -8.02 -39.91 8.50
N ALA A 108 -8.76 -38.95 7.94
CA ALA A 108 -10.08 -39.21 7.38
C ALA A 108 -10.01 -39.84 5.98
N PHE A 109 -8.87 -39.75 5.29
CA PHE A 109 -8.70 -40.16 3.90
C PHE A 109 -7.80 -41.38 3.73
N PHE A 110 -8.21 -42.28 2.85
CA PHE A 110 -7.41 -43.38 2.33
C PHE A 110 -7.55 -43.43 0.80
N LEU A 111 -6.44 -43.49 0.06
CA LEU A 111 -6.42 -43.47 -1.41
C LEU A 111 -7.30 -42.35 -2.03
N GLY A 112 -7.30 -41.17 -1.41
CA GLY A 112 -8.03 -40.00 -1.89
C GLY A 112 -9.55 -40.00 -1.61
N LYS A 113 -10.08 -40.99 -0.89
CA LYS A 113 -11.49 -41.07 -0.49
C LYS A 113 -11.66 -40.95 1.02
N VAL A 114 -12.75 -40.33 1.47
CA VAL A 114 -13.14 -40.34 2.88
C VAL A 114 -13.45 -41.78 3.31
N THR A 115 -12.95 -42.20 4.46
CA THR A 115 -13.19 -43.54 5.01
C THR A 115 -14.58 -43.62 5.66
N SER A 116 -15.29 -44.75 5.49
CA SER A 116 -16.56 -45.00 6.18
C SER A 116 -16.42 -44.87 7.69
N ARG A 117 -15.34 -45.43 8.26
CA ARG A 117 -15.00 -45.31 9.69
C ARG A 117 -15.01 -43.87 10.19
N PHE A 118 -14.48 -42.92 9.42
CA PHE A 118 -14.51 -41.51 9.82
C PHE A 118 -15.95 -40.97 9.86
N VAL A 119 -16.74 -41.29 8.84
CA VAL A 119 -18.14 -40.86 8.70
C VAL A 119 -18.99 -41.46 9.82
N ASP A 120 -18.86 -42.75 10.08
CA ASP A 120 -19.60 -43.47 11.12
C ASP A 120 -19.27 -42.92 12.52
N ASN A 121 -17.98 -42.68 12.80
CA ASN A 121 -17.55 -42.06 14.05
C ASN A 121 -18.09 -40.64 14.21
N PHE A 122 -18.13 -39.86 13.12
CA PHE A 122 -18.69 -38.52 13.15
C PHE A 122 -20.18 -38.57 13.50
N TRP A 123 -20.96 -39.40 12.80
CA TRP A 123 -22.40 -39.54 13.05
C TRP A 123 -22.74 -40.10 14.43
N ALA A 124 -21.95 -41.05 14.94
CA ALA A 124 -22.10 -41.56 16.30
C ALA A 124 -21.92 -40.45 17.36
N SER A 125 -21.09 -39.44 17.08
CA SER A 125 -20.90 -38.27 17.95
C SER A 125 -21.91 -37.14 17.71
N ALA A 126 -22.65 -37.18 16.60
CA ALA A 126 -23.59 -36.15 16.15
C ALA A 126 -25.01 -36.69 15.84
N PRO A 127 -25.60 -37.62 16.63
CA PRO A 127 -26.74 -38.40 16.16
C PRO A 127 -28.05 -37.60 15.93
N ASN A 128 -28.09 -36.32 16.29
CA ASN A 128 -29.26 -35.43 16.09
C ASN A 128 -28.86 -33.99 15.73
N ASP A 129 -27.66 -33.75 15.19
CA ASP A 129 -27.21 -32.40 14.82
C ASP A 129 -27.31 -32.19 13.30
N ASP A 130 -27.80 -31.02 12.87
CA ASP A 130 -27.87 -30.59 11.46
C ASP A 130 -26.47 -30.20 10.91
N VAL A 131 -25.42 -30.86 11.41
CA VAL A 131 -24.03 -30.62 11.07
C VAL A 131 -23.52 -31.85 10.34
N HIS A 132 -23.12 -31.66 9.09
CA HIS A 132 -22.54 -32.70 8.26
C HIS A 132 -21.02 -32.55 8.23
N PRO A 133 -20.24 -33.63 8.04
CA PRO A 133 -18.82 -33.50 7.78
C PRO A 133 -18.58 -33.00 6.33
N PRO A 134 -17.46 -32.30 6.06
CA PRO A 134 -17.12 -31.89 4.70
C PRO A 134 -16.69 -33.09 3.85
N ALA A 135 -16.93 -33.04 2.54
CA ALA A 135 -16.62 -34.15 1.63
C ALA A 135 -15.12 -34.31 1.32
N ALA A 136 -14.33 -33.27 1.59
CA ALA A 136 -12.89 -33.21 1.35
C ALA A 136 -12.26 -32.13 2.21
N PRO A 137 -10.95 -32.19 2.52
CA PRO A 137 -10.32 -31.28 3.47
C PRO A 137 -10.14 -29.88 2.89
N LEU A 138 -9.95 -28.91 3.78
CA LEU A 138 -9.59 -27.53 3.46
C LEU A 138 -8.24 -27.15 4.08
N ARG A 139 -7.40 -26.49 3.28
CA ARG A 139 -6.13 -25.95 3.77
C ARG A 139 -5.80 -24.61 3.15
N ALA A 140 -5.43 -23.66 4.01
CA ALA A 140 -4.83 -22.40 3.59
C ALA A 140 -3.28 -22.47 3.55
N TYR A 141 -2.69 -21.86 2.53
CA TYR A 141 -1.25 -21.74 2.31
C TYR A 141 -0.85 -20.30 1.97
N ARG A 142 0.40 -19.96 2.28
CA ARG A 142 1.06 -18.79 1.68
C ARG A 142 1.58 -19.12 0.27
N PHE A 143 1.82 -18.12 -0.58
CA PHE A 143 2.35 -18.30 -1.94
C PHE A 143 3.59 -19.20 -2.00
N THR A 144 4.55 -18.99 -1.11
CA THR A 144 5.80 -19.78 -1.09
C THR A 144 5.61 -21.24 -0.74
N SER A 145 4.59 -21.57 0.05
CA SER A 145 4.26 -22.95 0.36
C SER A 145 3.47 -23.59 -0.77
N ALA A 146 2.49 -22.84 -1.29
CA ALA A 146 1.59 -23.28 -2.36
C ALA A 146 2.36 -23.59 -3.67
N GLY A 147 3.27 -22.73 -4.07
CA GLY A 147 4.15 -22.93 -5.22
C GLY A 147 5.52 -23.50 -4.86
N GLY A 148 5.67 -24.15 -3.71
CA GLY A 148 6.95 -24.67 -3.26
C GLY A 148 6.80 -26.03 -2.58
N ARG A 149 7.51 -26.22 -1.47
CA ARG A 149 7.66 -27.51 -0.78
C ARG A 149 6.36 -28.26 -0.46
N ALA A 150 5.22 -27.57 -0.31
CA ALA A 150 3.96 -28.27 -0.02
C ALA A 150 3.38 -28.98 -1.25
N ALA A 151 3.56 -28.40 -2.44
CA ALA A 151 3.10 -28.94 -3.72
C ALA A 151 4.16 -29.82 -4.41
N GLU A 152 5.41 -29.77 -3.96
CA GLU A 152 6.49 -30.64 -4.45
C GLU A 152 6.09 -32.12 -4.47
N VAL A 153 6.32 -32.79 -5.61
CA VAL A 153 6.11 -34.23 -5.77
C VAL A 153 7.44 -34.92 -5.53
N VAL A 154 7.48 -35.79 -4.51
CA VAL A 154 8.66 -36.56 -4.11
C VAL A 154 8.27 -38.03 -4.11
N ASP A 155 9.10 -38.89 -4.70
CA ASP A 155 8.83 -40.34 -4.82
C ASP A 155 7.45 -40.63 -5.45
N GLY A 156 7.07 -39.84 -6.46
CA GLY A 156 5.81 -39.99 -7.19
C GLY A 156 4.56 -39.51 -6.45
N LEU A 157 4.68 -38.91 -5.26
CA LEU A 157 3.54 -38.40 -4.50
C LEU A 157 3.75 -36.95 -4.02
N PRO A 158 2.69 -36.12 -3.98
CA PRO A 158 2.78 -34.79 -3.40
C PRO A 158 3.15 -34.85 -1.92
N ARG A 159 4.05 -33.96 -1.49
CA ARG A 159 4.50 -33.87 -0.10
C ARG A 159 3.37 -33.49 0.85
N GLY A 160 2.57 -32.49 0.49
CA GLY A 160 1.45 -32.03 1.30
C GLY A 160 0.26 -32.99 1.23
N CYS A 161 -0.29 -33.38 2.38
CA CYS A 161 -1.38 -34.36 2.46
C CYS A 161 -2.62 -33.96 1.66
N ILE A 162 -3.00 -32.68 1.63
CA ILE A 162 -4.16 -32.21 0.86
C ILE A 162 -3.96 -32.38 -0.65
N PHE A 163 -2.73 -32.25 -1.13
CA PHE A 163 -2.42 -32.40 -2.55
C PHE A 163 -2.58 -33.86 -3.02
N LYS A 164 -2.44 -34.83 -2.10
CA LYS A 164 -2.67 -36.26 -2.38
C LYS A 164 -4.15 -36.59 -2.67
N VAL A 165 -5.10 -35.77 -2.20
CA VAL A 165 -6.53 -35.99 -2.43
C VAL A 165 -6.85 -35.74 -3.90
N GLY A 166 -7.22 -36.77 -4.66
CA GLY A 166 -7.47 -36.68 -6.10
C GLY A 166 -6.21 -36.56 -6.96
N PHE A 167 -5.01 -36.80 -6.40
CA PHE A 167 -3.78 -36.88 -7.18
C PHE A 167 -3.71 -38.20 -7.96
N HIS A 168 -3.22 -38.14 -9.19
CA HIS A 168 -3.05 -39.34 -10.03
C HIS A 168 -1.66 -39.35 -10.69
N PRO A 169 -0.90 -40.45 -10.66
CA PRO A 169 0.45 -40.49 -11.23
C PRO A 169 0.54 -40.17 -12.73
N SER A 170 -0.51 -40.43 -13.51
CA SER A 170 -0.55 -40.07 -14.93
C SER A 170 -0.79 -38.58 -15.20
N ASP A 171 -1.20 -37.82 -14.17
CA ASP A 171 -1.29 -36.36 -14.20
C ASP A 171 -0.52 -35.82 -12.97
N PRO A 172 0.82 -35.68 -13.08
CA PRO A 172 1.67 -35.38 -11.94
C PRO A 172 1.50 -33.94 -11.41
N ASN A 173 0.50 -33.19 -11.90
CA ASN A 173 0.17 -31.88 -11.38
C ASN A 173 -0.57 -31.99 -10.04
N PRO A 174 0.02 -31.54 -8.91
CA PRO A 174 -0.60 -31.64 -7.58
C PRO A 174 -1.90 -30.82 -7.46
N TYR A 175 -2.09 -29.83 -8.35
CA TYR A 175 -3.27 -28.97 -8.37
C TYR A 175 -4.42 -29.51 -9.23
N SER A 176 -4.24 -30.62 -9.95
CA SER A 176 -5.34 -31.30 -10.64
C SER A 176 -6.34 -31.88 -9.64
N GLN A 177 -7.63 -31.89 -10.02
CA GLN A 177 -8.76 -32.32 -9.20
C GLN A 177 -8.85 -31.60 -7.84
N LYS A 178 -8.62 -30.28 -7.85
CA LYS A 178 -8.70 -29.41 -6.65
C LYS A 178 -9.69 -28.26 -6.84
N VAL A 179 -10.19 -27.72 -5.73
CA VAL A 179 -10.84 -26.40 -5.68
C VAL A 179 -9.83 -25.43 -5.08
N ILE A 180 -9.46 -24.41 -5.84
CA ILE A 180 -8.38 -23.50 -5.51
C ILE A 180 -8.94 -22.08 -5.48
N VAL A 181 -8.78 -21.38 -4.36
CA VAL A 181 -9.18 -19.98 -4.23
C VAL A 181 -7.96 -19.19 -3.79
N MET A 182 -7.52 -18.25 -4.63
CA MET A 182 -6.33 -17.45 -4.38
C MET A 182 -6.71 -16.00 -4.12
N ASP A 183 -6.21 -15.46 -3.01
CA ASP A 183 -6.25 -14.03 -2.73
C ASP A 183 -5.07 -13.31 -3.39
N GLU A 184 -5.28 -12.06 -3.77
CA GLU A 184 -4.33 -11.22 -4.51
C GLU A 184 -3.73 -11.93 -5.74
N GLY A 185 -4.59 -12.56 -6.54
CA GLY A 185 -4.16 -13.39 -7.67
C GLY A 185 -3.38 -12.64 -8.76
N HIS A 186 -3.37 -11.30 -8.78
CA HIS A 186 -2.49 -10.50 -9.64
C HIS A 186 -1.00 -10.79 -9.41
N HIS A 187 -0.61 -11.35 -8.25
CA HIS A 187 0.75 -11.82 -8.02
C HIS A 187 1.15 -12.98 -8.92
N LEU A 188 0.19 -13.68 -9.52
CA LEU A 188 0.52 -14.70 -10.51
C LEU A 188 1.17 -14.08 -11.74
N THR A 189 0.90 -12.84 -12.13
CA THR A 189 1.47 -12.25 -13.36
C THR A 189 2.51 -11.18 -13.10
N ARG A 190 2.52 -10.58 -11.92
CA ARG A 190 3.49 -9.52 -11.60
C ARG A 190 4.84 -10.09 -11.14
N PRO A 191 5.97 -9.48 -11.59
CA PRO A 191 7.29 -9.86 -11.11
C PRO A 191 7.40 -9.56 -9.60
N ASN A 192 7.79 -10.57 -8.81
CA ASN A 192 8.07 -10.42 -7.38
C ASN A 192 9.44 -11.00 -7.08
N LYS A 193 10.42 -10.14 -6.79
CA LYS A 193 11.83 -10.52 -6.58
C LYS A 193 12.06 -11.53 -5.44
N ILE A 194 11.16 -11.61 -4.46
CA ILE A 194 11.38 -12.44 -3.26
C ILE A 194 10.89 -13.88 -3.49
N TYR A 195 9.81 -14.06 -4.27
CA TYR A 195 9.14 -15.35 -4.43
C TYR A 195 8.87 -15.72 -5.90
N GLU A 196 9.70 -15.19 -6.80
CA GLU A 196 9.52 -15.32 -8.25
C GLU A 196 9.39 -16.80 -8.66
N GLN A 197 10.30 -17.64 -8.18
CA GLN A 197 10.29 -19.07 -8.50
C GLN A 197 9.00 -19.75 -8.04
N GLN A 198 8.57 -19.51 -6.80
CA GLN A 198 7.36 -20.15 -6.26
C GLN A 198 6.09 -19.63 -6.94
N LEU A 199 6.03 -18.34 -7.29
CA LEU A 199 4.90 -17.78 -8.02
C LEU A 199 4.84 -18.27 -9.47
N ASN A 200 5.99 -18.41 -10.14
CA ASN A 200 6.06 -19.00 -11.48
C ASN A 200 5.64 -20.47 -11.46
N GLN A 201 6.13 -21.25 -10.49
CA GLN A 201 5.73 -22.64 -10.35
C GLN A 201 4.23 -22.76 -10.01
N LEU A 202 3.71 -21.91 -9.11
CA LEU A 202 2.28 -21.87 -8.81
C LEU A 202 1.45 -21.52 -10.04
N ARG A 203 1.87 -20.53 -10.84
CA ARG A 203 1.24 -20.15 -12.11
C ARG A 203 1.17 -21.35 -13.04
N GLU A 204 2.27 -22.06 -13.23
CA GLU A 204 2.30 -23.26 -14.08
C GLU A 204 1.37 -24.35 -13.57
N TYR A 205 1.36 -24.61 -12.26
CA TYR A 205 0.48 -25.61 -11.69
C TYR A 205 -1.00 -25.28 -11.91
N VAL A 206 -1.43 -24.05 -11.61
CA VAL A 206 -2.85 -23.69 -11.80
C VAL A 206 -3.24 -23.66 -13.27
N GLN A 207 -2.35 -23.20 -14.15
CA GLN A 207 -2.63 -23.12 -15.59
C GLN A 207 -2.77 -24.51 -16.24
N LYS A 208 -1.93 -25.47 -15.82
CA LYS A 208 -1.93 -26.84 -16.34
C LYS A 208 -2.87 -27.79 -15.59
N ALA A 209 -3.58 -27.31 -14.57
CA ALA A 209 -4.42 -28.17 -13.73
C ALA A 209 -5.65 -28.69 -14.51
N LYS A 210 -5.97 -29.97 -14.33
CA LYS A 210 -7.11 -30.64 -14.97
C LYS A 210 -8.18 -31.00 -13.95
N GLY A 211 -9.45 -30.87 -14.34
CA GLY A 211 -10.59 -31.17 -13.46
C GLY A 211 -10.69 -30.29 -12.21
N SER A 212 -10.02 -29.14 -12.22
CA SER A 212 -9.95 -28.22 -11.09
C SER A 212 -10.86 -27.02 -11.27
N VAL A 213 -11.24 -26.41 -10.15
CA VAL A 213 -11.85 -25.08 -10.12
C VAL A 213 -10.80 -24.13 -9.58
N PHE A 214 -10.52 -23.05 -10.31
CA PHE A 214 -9.63 -22.00 -9.85
C PHE A 214 -10.37 -20.67 -9.80
N VAL A 215 -10.34 -20.03 -8.64
CA VAL A 215 -10.93 -18.71 -8.41
C VAL A 215 -9.84 -17.76 -7.94
N SER A 216 -9.56 -16.76 -8.77
CA SER A 216 -8.62 -15.68 -8.44
C SER A 216 -9.39 -14.47 -7.93
N CYS A 217 -9.14 -14.06 -6.69
CA CYS A 217 -9.67 -12.84 -6.11
C CYS A 217 -8.59 -11.75 -6.17
N THR A 218 -8.92 -10.57 -6.68
CA THR A 218 -8.03 -9.41 -6.55
C THR A 218 -8.79 -8.10 -6.45
N GLY A 219 -8.28 -7.19 -5.62
CA GLY A 219 -8.78 -5.82 -5.53
C GLY A 219 -8.14 -4.84 -6.53
N SER A 220 -7.12 -5.26 -7.27
CA SER A 220 -6.45 -4.43 -8.27
C SER A 220 -6.12 -5.24 -9.52
N MET A 221 -6.91 -5.04 -10.57
CA MET A 221 -6.63 -5.59 -11.90
C MET A 221 -5.62 -4.73 -12.65
N GLU A 222 -5.45 -3.46 -12.25
CA GLU A 222 -4.48 -2.53 -12.82
C GLU A 222 -3.07 -3.06 -12.63
N ALA A 223 -2.22 -3.02 -13.64
CA ALA A 223 -0.90 -3.59 -13.56
C ALA A 223 0.16 -2.62 -14.10
N ASP A 224 1.41 -3.07 -14.24
CA ASP A 224 2.46 -2.21 -14.79
C ASP A 224 2.29 -2.03 -16.31
N ALA A 225 1.58 -2.95 -16.97
CA ALA A 225 1.19 -2.86 -18.37
C ALA A 225 -0.23 -3.43 -18.62
N ALA A 226 -0.84 -3.01 -19.73
CA ALA A 226 -2.15 -3.52 -20.18
C ALA A 226 -2.16 -5.04 -20.51
N THR A 227 -0.99 -5.67 -20.66
CA THR A 227 -0.82 -7.11 -20.90
C THR A 227 -1.13 -7.97 -19.68
N ASP A 228 -0.86 -7.47 -18.47
CA ASP A 228 -0.90 -8.30 -17.26
C ASP A 228 -2.32 -8.74 -16.86
N PRO A 229 -3.38 -7.93 -17.02
CA PRO A 229 -4.76 -8.39 -16.82
C PRO A 229 -5.15 -9.53 -17.76
N ARG A 230 -4.69 -9.48 -19.03
CA ARG A 230 -4.96 -10.54 -20.00
C ARG A 230 -4.23 -11.82 -19.63
N MET A 231 -2.95 -11.70 -19.30
CA MET A 231 -2.16 -12.84 -18.81
C MET A 231 -2.82 -13.49 -17.59
N LEU A 232 -3.37 -12.68 -16.66
CA LEU A 232 -4.03 -13.21 -15.47
C LEU A 232 -5.30 -13.98 -15.86
N LEU A 233 -6.09 -13.46 -16.79
CA LEU A 233 -7.27 -14.14 -17.30
C LEU A 233 -6.91 -15.46 -18.02
N ASP A 234 -5.83 -15.47 -18.81
CA ASP A 234 -5.34 -16.68 -19.47
C ASP A 234 -4.91 -17.74 -18.45
N VAL A 235 -4.24 -17.32 -17.37
CA VAL A 235 -3.90 -18.21 -16.24
C VAL A 235 -5.16 -18.73 -15.54
N VAL A 236 -6.20 -17.90 -15.37
CA VAL A 236 -7.48 -18.31 -14.77
C VAL A 236 -8.22 -19.32 -15.64
N LYS A 237 -8.20 -19.13 -16.97
CA LYS A 237 -8.80 -20.05 -17.94
C LYS A 237 -8.09 -21.40 -17.97
N GLY A 238 -6.77 -21.38 -17.79
CA GLY A 238 -5.91 -22.55 -17.94
C GLY A 238 -5.84 -23.03 -19.39
N ASP A 239 -5.00 -24.04 -19.63
CA ASP A 239 -4.71 -24.51 -20.98
C ASP A 239 -5.95 -25.12 -21.67
N CYS A 240 -6.86 -25.71 -20.89
CA CYS A 240 -8.10 -26.32 -21.40
C CYS A 240 -9.11 -25.30 -21.93
N ASN A 241 -9.09 -24.05 -21.44
CA ASN A 241 -10.06 -23.01 -21.85
C ASN A 241 -9.38 -21.82 -22.53
N LYS A 242 -8.13 -21.95 -22.97
CA LYS A 242 -7.39 -20.85 -23.63
C LYS A 242 -8.10 -20.29 -24.87
N HIS A 243 -8.89 -21.12 -25.55
CA HIS A 243 -9.68 -20.75 -26.73
C HIS A 243 -11.12 -20.34 -26.41
N ALA A 244 -11.57 -20.47 -25.17
CA ALA A 244 -12.90 -20.05 -24.77
C ALA A 244 -13.01 -18.51 -24.81
N SER A 245 -14.24 -18.01 -24.98
CA SER A 245 -14.52 -16.58 -24.82
C SER A 245 -14.26 -16.13 -23.38
N ASP A 246 -14.15 -14.81 -23.15
CA ASP A 246 -13.88 -14.26 -21.81
C ASP A 246 -15.13 -14.26 -20.90
N GLU A 247 -16.30 -14.49 -21.49
CA GLU A 247 -17.59 -14.53 -20.79
C GLU A 247 -17.63 -15.67 -19.76
N GLY A 248 -18.18 -15.39 -18.58
CA GLY A 248 -18.27 -16.36 -17.47
C GLY A 248 -16.97 -16.55 -16.66
N PHE A 249 -15.81 -16.06 -17.14
CA PHE A 249 -14.54 -16.13 -16.41
C PHE A 249 -14.26 -14.89 -15.55
N LEU A 250 -15.01 -13.81 -15.74
CA LEU A 250 -14.79 -12.54 -15.06
C LEU A 250 -16.08 -12.05 -14.39
N SER A 251 -16.01 -11.94 -13.07
CA SER A 251 -17.03 -11.34 -12.22
C SER A 251 -16.47 -10.07 -11.61
N SER A 252 -17.26 -9.01 -11.56
CA SER A 252 -16.84 -7.78 -10.90
C SER A 252 -17.92 -7.24 -9.98
N HIS A 253 -17.46 -6.64 -8.88
CA HIS A 253 -18.28 -5.96 -7.90
C HIS A 253 -18.06 -4.45 -8.04
N HIS A 254 -18.74 -3.82 -9.00
CA HIS A 254 -18.48 -2.42 -9.32
C HIS A 254 -19.29 -1.42 -8.49
N LYS A 255 -20.45 -1.83 -7.96
CA LYS A 255 -21.32 -0.94 -7.17
C LYS A 255 -21.02 -1.07 -5.68
N ARG A 256 -20.48 0.00 -5.11
CA ARG A 256 -20.42 0.18 -3.65
C ARG A 256 -21.83 0.50 -3.15
N GLY A 257 -22.35 -0.34 -2.26
CA GLY A 257 -23.60 -0.06 -1.54
C GLY A 257 -23.43 1.04 -0.48
N GLN A 258 -24.53 1.40 0.18
CA GLN A 258 -24.57 2.40 1.26
C GLN A 258 -23.70 2.05 2.48
N SER A 259 -23.25 0.80 2.57
CA SER A 259 -22.34 0.30 3.62
C SER A 259 -20.89 0.77 3.45
N PHE A 260 -20.52 1.38 2.32
CA PHE A 260 -19.22 1.99 2.11
C PHE A 260 -19.24 3.47 2.49
N PRO A 261 -18.14 4.04 3.01
CA PRO A 261 -18.07 5.47 3.24
C PRO A 261 -18.01 6.24 1.92
N ARG A 262 -18.56 7.45 1.94
CA ARG A 262 -18.41 8.46 0.89
C ARG A 262 -16.96 8.88 0.80
N GLN A 263 -16.52 9.21 -0.40
CA GLN A 263 -15.14 9.63 -0.68
C GLN A 263 -15.13 11.12 -1.02
N ASN A 264 -14.13 11.84 -0.53
CA ASN A 264 -13.95 13.25 -0.84
C ASN A 264 -12.48 13.54 -1.18
N PRO A 265 -12.14 13.85 -2.45
CA PRO A 265 -13.03 13.80 -3.62
C PRO A 265 -13.42 12.36 -3.98
N ALA A 266 -14.56 12.20 -4.66
CA ALA A 266 -14.96 10.92 -5.24
C ALA A 266 -14.68 10.91 -6.75
N PRO A 267 -14.27 9.77 -7.33
CA PRO A 267 -13.83 8.53 -6.68
C PRO A 267 -12.28 8.46 -6.53
N CYS A 268 -11.76 8.13 -5.34
CA CYS A 268 -10.31 7.95 -5.10
C CYS A 268 -9.90 6.46 -5.16
N ALA A 269 -10.54 5.60 -4.37
CA ALA A 269 -10.18 4.19 -4.27
C ALA A 269 -10.61 3.35 -5.49
N ASP A 270 -11.76 3.65 -6.10
CA ASP A 270 -12.31 2.88 -7.25
C ASP A 270 -12.38 3.70 -8.54
N GLY A 271 -11.87 4.92 -8.49
CA GLY A 271 -12.11 5.94 -9.48
C GLY A 271 -11.08 6.07 -10.58
N ILE A 272 -11.41 6.97 -11.50
CA ILE A 272 -10.52 7.49 -12.52
C ILE A 272 -9.62 8.53 -11.84
N TYR A 273 -8.30 8.39 -11.93
CA TYR A 273 -7.36 9.42 -11.46
C TYR A 273 -7.27 10.55 -12.48
N SER A 274 -8.38 11.28 -12.62
CA SER A 274 -8.50 12.40 -13.55
C SER A 274 -7.69 13.60 -13.08
N LYS A 275 -7.48 14.58 -13.97
CA LYS A 275 -6.87 15.87 -13.60
C LYS A 275 -7.66 16.59 -12.49
N GLU A 276 -8.97 16.42 -12.47
CA GLU A 276 -9.84 17.00 -11.44
C GLU A 276 -9.66 16.30 -10.09
N VAL A 277 -9.67 14.97 -10.06
CA VAL A 277 -9.36 14.21 -8.84
C VAL A 277 -7.96 14.57 -8.35
N GLN A 278 -6.97 14.60 -9.23
CA GLN A 278 -5.61 15.03 -8.89
C GLN A 278 -5.59 16.43 -8.26
N LYS A 279 -6.28 17.42 -8.86
CA LYS A 279 -6.36 18.79 -8.33
C LYS A 279 -6.98 18.82 -6.92
N ASN A 280 -7.96 17.97 -6.66
CA ASN A 280 -8.71 17.96 -5.40
C ASN A 280 -8.03 17.12 -4.30
N VAL A 281 -7.29 16.05 -4.64
CA VAL A 281 -6.56 15.24 -3.64
C VAL A 281 -5.17 15.79 -3.34
N VAL A 282 -4.53 16.47 -4.30
CA VAL A 282 -3.12 16.86 -4.18
C VAL A 282 -2.99 18.22 -3.50
N THR A 283 -2.38 18.22 -2.32
CA THR A 283 -1.95 19.44 -1.63
C THR A 283 -0.50 19.72 -2.00
N LYS A 284 -0.29 20.79 -2.78
CA LYS A 284 1.05 21.25 -3.14
C LYS A 284 1.68 21.98 -1.96
N VAL A 285 2.92 21.64 -1.64
CA VAL A 285 3.70 22.27 -0.57
C VAL A 285 4.97 22.83 -1.18
N GLU A 286 5.18 24.14 -1.06
CA GLU A 286 6.42 24.73 -1.56
C GLU A 286 7.60 24.31 -0.68
N LEU A 287 8.69 23.87 -1.30
CA LEU A 287 9.98 23.76 -0.64
C LEU A 287 10.51 25.17 -0.37
N SER A 288 11.02 25.39 0.83
CA SER A 288 11.54 26.69 1.25
C SER A 288 12.75 26.54 2.18
N GLY A 289 13.50 27.63 2.35
CA GLY A 289 14.64 27.71 3.26
C GLY A 289 15.60 26.52 3.13
N LEU A 290 15.89 25.91 4.28
CA LEU A 290 16.81 24.78 4.39
C LEU A 290 16.37 23.55 3.57
N SER A 291 15.07 23.23 3.53
CA SER A 291 14.58 22.05 2.79
C SER A 291 14.79 22.18 1.27
N LEU A 292 14.54 23.37 0.71
CA LEU A 292 14.76 23.65 -0.72
C LEU A 292 16.23 23.49 -1.10
N VAL A 293 17.12 24.15 -0.36
CA VAL A 293 18.54 24.16 -0.68
C VAL A 293 19.13 22.75 -0.53
N ARG A 294 18.71 21.99 0.48
CA ARG A 294 19.13 20.59 0.67
C ARG A 294 18.65 19.67 -0.43
N TYR A 295 17.41 19.86 -0.89
CA TYR A 295 16.90 19.14 -2.06
C TYR A 295 17.78 19.42 -3.29
N VAL A 296 18.09 20.68 -3.57
CA VAL A 296 18.91 21.06 -4.73
C VAL A 296 20.33 20.48 -4.62
N TYR A 297 21.01 20.62 -3.48
CA TYR A 297 22.33 20.01 -3.29
C TYR A 297 22.31 18.50 -3.53
N GLN A 298 21.28 17.81 -3.03
CA GLN A 298 21.16 16.37 -3.24
C GLN A 298 20.90 16.03 -4.71
N ALA A 299 20.07 16.81 -5.40
CA ALA A 299 19.80 16.60 -6.83
C ALA A 299 21.07 16.76 -7.65
N ILE A 300 21.86 17.82 -7.40
CA ILE A 300 23.16 18.05 -8.05
C ILE A 300 24.11 16.88 -7.81
N ARG A 301 24.19 16.40 -6.55
CA ARG A 301 25.06 15.29 -6.18
C ARG A 301 24.70 14.01 -6.94
N LEU A 302 23.43 13.62 -6.92
CA LEU A 302 22.97 12.40 -7.59
C LEU A 302 23.21 12.44 -9.09
N GLU A 303 22.96 13.59 -9.71
CA GLU A 303 23.20 13.75 -11.14
C GLU A 303 24.69 13.64 -11.49
N LYS A 304 25.58 14.31 -10.75
CA LYS A 304 27.03 14.22 -10.94
C LYS A 304 27.59 12.82 -10.68
N GLU A 305 26.99 12.08 -9.75
CA GLU A 305 27.37 10.70 -9.43
C GLU A 305 26.70 9.65 -10.35
N GLY A 306 25.81 10.06 -11.27
CA GLY A 306 25.06 9.14 -12.12
C GLY A 306 24.12 8.20 -11.35
N LYS A 307 23.66 8.62 -10.16
CA LYS A 307 22.81 7.82 -9.28
C LYS A 307 21.32 8.10 -9.52
N PRO A 308 20.44 7.12 -9.26
CA PRO A 308 19.00 7.30 -9.41
C PRO A 308 18.45 8.36 -8.44
N GLU A 309 17.49 9.13 -8.95
CA GLU A 309 16.83 10.22 -8.21
C GLU A 309 15.92 9.74 -7.07
N ASP A 310 15.66 8.44 -6.94
CA ASP A 310 14.78 7.85 -5.92
C ASP A 310 15.04 8.35 -4.49
N SER A 311 16.30 8.64 -4.17
CA SER A 311 16.68 9.16 -2.84
C SER A 311 16.24 10.60 -2.58
N LEU A 312 15.84 11.35 -3.61
CA LEU A 312 15.24 12.69 -3.49
C LEU A 312 13.85 12.65 -2.84
N ALA A 313 13.17 11.50 -2.84
CA ALA A 313 11.87 11.33 -2.17
C ALA A 313 11.93 11.70 -0.68
N ASN A 314 13.04 11.40 -0.01
CA ASN A 314 13.22 11.83 1.38
C ASN A 314 13.30 13.36 1.49
N TYR A 315 14.00 14.00 0.55
CA TYR A 315 14.25 15.44 0.56
C TYR A 315 13.05 16.28 0.11
N THR A 316 12.00 15.64 -0.42
CA THR A 316 10.70 16.32 -0.60
C THR A 316 9.94 16.44 0.73
N ASN A 317 10.18 15.54 1.68
CA ASN A 317 9.52 15.54 2.98
C ASN A 317 10.22 16.43 4.01
N MET A 318 11.56 16.34 4.09
CA MET A 318 12.40 17.03 5.07
C MET A 318 13.83 17.24 4.58
N TYR A 319 14.56 18.18 5.19
CA TYR A 319 15.88 18.61 4.72
C TYR A 319 17.03 17.59 4.90
N VAL A 320 16.82 16.55 5.71
CA VAL A 320 17.85 15.60 6.15
C VAL A 320 17.44 14.17 5.79
N PHE A 321 18.42 13.31 5.50
CA PHE A 321 18.17 11.89 5.23
C PHE A 321 17.58 11.18 6.45
N ALA A 322 16.61 10.26 6.25
CA ALA A 322 15.88 9.61 7.33
C ALA A 322 16.76 8.93 8.39
N ASN A 323 17.90 8.34 8.02
CA ASN A 323 18.80 7.73 9.01
C ASN A 323 19.52 8.77 9.89
N SER A 324 19.67 9.99 9.40
CA SER A 324 20.33 11.09 10.13
C SER A 324 19.36 11.90 10.98
N SER A 325 18.04 11.69 10.85
CA SER A 325 17.04 12.40 11.65
C SER A 325 17.08 12.06 13.15
N GLY A 326 17.78 10.98 13.52
CA GLY A 326 18.02 10.60 14.92
C GLY A 326 19.13 11.38 15.61
N ASN A 327 20.00 12.06 14.85
CA ASN A 327 21.06 12.89 15.43
C ASN A 327 20.44 14.06 16.19
N ALA A 328 20.96 14.37 17.39
CA ALA A 328 20.37 15.37 18.28
C ALA A 328 20.12 16.73 17.60
N SER A 329 21.12 17.27 16.91
CA SER A 329 21.00 18.56 16.19
C SER A 329 19.97 18.53 15.05
N CYS A 330 19.89 17.40 14.33
CA CYS A 330 18.91 17.24 13.26
C CYS A 330 17.50 17.08 13.81
N LYS A 331 17.34 16.31 14.89
CA LYS A 331 16.07 16.13 15.59
C LYS A 331 15.57 17.46 16.16
N GLU A 332 16.44 18.24 16.77
CA GLU A 332 16.13 19.56 17.29
C GLU A 332 15.65 20.50 16.18
N THR A 333 16.41 20.63 15.09
CA THR A 333 16.00 21.43 13.91
C THR A 333 14.65 20.97 13.36
N LEU A 334 14.47 19.64 13.23
CA LEU A 334 13.21 19.04 12.81
C LEU A 334 12.07 19.22 13.81
N LEU A 335 12.29 19.66 15.06
CA LEU A 335 11.22 19.98 16.01
C LEU A 335 10.96 21.49 16.06
N THR A 336 11.99 22.31 15.93
CA THR A 336 11.91 23.75 16.17
C THR A 336 11.67 24.59 14.90
N ASP A 337 12.17 24.16 13.73
CA ASP A 337 12.09 24.95 12.49
C ASP A 337 11.19 24.29 11.43
N PRO A 338 9.93 24.74 11.25
CA PRO A 338 9.02 24.18 10.26
C PRO A 338 9.51 24.20 8.80
N SER A 339 10.43 25.13 8.44
CA SER A 339 10.98 25.24 7.08
C SER A 339 11.89 24.07 6.72
N SER A 340 12.40 23.36 7.73
CA SER A 340 13.21 22.14 7.58
C SER A 340 12.38 20.93 7.13
N ARG A 341 11.04 20.99 7.17
CA ARG A 341 10.12 19.85 6.98
C ARG A 341 8.74 20.28 6.44
N PRO A 342 8.68 21.12 5.39
CA PRO A 342 7.47 21.84 5.02
C PRO A 342 6.27 20.90 4.77
N LYS A 343 6.53 19.73 4.18
CA LYS A 343 5.50 18.73 3.91
C LYS A 343 4.94 18.07 5.16
N PHE A 344 5.80 17.72 6.13
CA PHE A 344 5.36 17.21 7.43
C PHE A 344 4.58 18.28 8.18
N THR A 345 5.03 19.53 8.18
CA THR A 345 4.29 20.64 8.80
C THR A 345 2.86 20.75 8.25
N ALA A 346 2.69 20.70 6.92
CA ALA A 346 1.37 20.78 6.30
C ALA A 346 0.49 19.55 6.63
N ALA A 347 1.08 18.36 6.65
CA ALA A 347 0.36 17.13 7.01
C ALA A 347 -0.05 17.09 8.49
N LEU A 348 0.84 17.50 9.40
CA LEU A 348 0.57 17.60 10.84
C LEU A 348 -0.59 18.57 11.09
N LYS A 349 -0.60 19.72 10.42
CA LYS A 349 -1.71 20.68 10.50
C LYS A 349 -3.05 20.03 10.12
N ALA A 350 -3.10 19.31 9.00
CA ALA A 350 -4.31 18.62 8.57
C ALA A 350 -4.79 17.57 9.58
N VAL A 351 -3.86 16.81 10.17
CA VAL A 351 -4.14 15.81 11.20
C VAL A 351 -4.66 16.46 12.48
N VAL A 352 -4.04 17.55 12.94
CA VAL A 352 -4.47 18.31 14.12
C VAL A 352 -5.87 18.89 13.91
N ASP A 353 -6.15 19.44 12.72
CA ASP A 353 -7.46 19.98 12.39
C ASP A 353 -8.55 18.90 12.36
N ALA A 354 -8.22 17.68 11.90
CA ALA A 354 -9.11 16.52 12.00
C ALA A 354 -9.30 16.07 13.45
N ALA A 355 -8.22 16.04 14.25
CA ALA A 355 -8.28 15.67 15.66
C ALA A 355 -9.21 16.59 16.47
N LYS A 356 -9.15 17.91 16.22
CA LYS A 356 -10.07 18.90 16.82
C LYS A 356 -11.55 18.60 16.51
N LYS A 357 -11.82 18.06 15.32
CA LYS A 357 -13.17 17.63 14.89
C LYS A 357 -13.53 16.22 15.37
N LYS A 358 -12.71 15.60 16.21
CA LYS A 358 -12.81 14.20 16.65
C LYS A 358 -12.83 13.22 15.47
N GLN A 359 -12.08 13.55 14.41
CA GLN A 359 -11.94 12.77 13.19
C GLN A 359 -10.63 11.98 13.18
N LYS A 360 -10.75 10.65 13.20
CA LYS A 360 -9.61 9.75 13.12
C LYS A 360 -8.92 9.91 11.79
N SER A 361 -7.61 9.92 11.88
CA SER A 361 -6.72 10.10 10.74
C SER A 361 -5.80 8.90 10.58
N MET A 362 -5.45 8.60 9.34
CA MET A 362 -4.34 7.74 8.98
C MET A 362 -3.31 8.60 8.26
N ILE A 363 -2.03 8.38 8.55
CA ILE A 363 -0.93 8.99 7.83
C ILE A 363 0.09 7.92 7.40
N MET A 364 0.40 7.89 6.12
CA MET A 364 1.34 6.93 5.52
C MET A 364 2.61 7.62 5.04
N VAL A 365 3.76 7.04 5.40
CA VAL A 365 5.08 7.44 4.91
C VAL A 365 6.02 6.23 4.83
N GLU A 366 6.87 6.18 3.81
CA GLU A 366 7.93 5.19 3.65
C GLU A 366 8.96 5.38 4.77
N ARG A 367 9.48 4.26 5.29
CA ARG A 367 10.47 4.31 6.38
C ARG A 367 11.69 5.12 6.02
N ARG A 368 12.19 4.98 4.78
CA ARG A 368 13.32 5.73 4.25
C ARG A 368 13.03 7.21 3.96
N ASN A 369 11.76 7.63 3.97
CA ASN A 369 11.34 9.00 3.72
C ASN A 369 10.91 9.74 4.99
N GLY A 370 11.23 9.18 6.17
CA GLY A 370 11.13 9.88 7.45
C GLY A 370 10.08 9.40 8.44
N TYR A 371 9.66 8.13 8.39
CA TYR A 371 8.70 7.55 9.35
C TYR A 371 9.02 7.89 10.81
N ARG A 372 10.28 7.69 11.25
CA ARG A 372 10.68 7.95 12.65
C ARG A 372 10.62 9.43 13.02
N ALA A 373 11.02 10.32 12.10
CA ALA A 373 10.94 11.76 12.29
C ALA A 373 9.48 12.22 12.41
N LEU A 374 8.62 11.73 11.50
CA LEU A 374 7.20 12.03 11.52
C LEU A 374 6.50 11.50 12.78
N LEU A 375 6.84 10.29 13.24
CA LEU A 375 6.31 9.75 14.49
C LEU A 375 6.64 10.65 15.68
N ALA A 376 7.90 11.08 15.82
CA ALA A 376 8.31 11.99 16.89
C ALA A 376 7.56 13.34 16.82
N LEU A 377 7.35 13.86 15.62
CA LEU A 377 6.58 15.09 15.40
C LEU A 377 5.10 14.93 15.74
N LEU A 378 4.49 13.82 15.31
CA LEU A 378 3.11 13.50 15.65
C LEU A 378 2.93 13.35 17.16
N GLN A 379 3.89 12.73 17.85
CA GLN A 379 3.86 12.60 19.32
C GLN A 379 3.95 13.96 20.02
N ALA A 380 4.80 14.87 19.54
CA ALA A 380 4.87 16.23 20.08
C ALA A 380 3.56 17.01 19.87
N GLU A 381 2.97 16.93 18.67
CA GLU A 381 1.66 17.56 18.38
C GLU A 381 0.53 16.90 19.18
N ALA A 382 0.59 15.59 19.39
CA ALA A 382 -0.36 14.82 20.18
C ALA A 382 -0.35 15.24 21.65
N GLU A 383 0.82 15.46 22.24
CA GLU A 383 0.97 15.98 23.61
C GLU A 383 0.42 17.41 23.74
N LYS A 384 0.71 18.27 22.76
CA LYS A 384 0.23 19.65 22.69
C LYS A 384 -1.29 19.75 22.54
N HIS A 385 -1.87 18.90 21.70
CA HIS A 385 -3.29 18.93 21.34
C HIS A 385 -4.14 17.86 22.04
N LYS A 386 -3.58 17.12 22.99
CA LYS A 386 -4.24 16.13 23.85
C LYS A 386 -4.96 15.03 23.07
N PHE A 387 -4.27 14.41 22.12
CA PHE A 387 -4.70 13.18 21.47
C PHE A 387 -3.61 12.12 21.53
N ASN A 388 -3.90 10.87 21.14
CA ASN A 388 -2.90 9.80 21.08
C ASN A 388 -2.67 9.31 19.64
N VAL A 389 -1.46 8.81 19.41
CA VAL A 389 -0.99 8.24 18.14
C VAL A 389 -0.84 6.72 18.30
N ALA A 390 -1.39 5.97 17.35
CA ALA A 390 -1.23 4.53 17.24
C ALA A 390 -0.18 4.18 16.17
N GLU A 391 0.60 3.13 16.44
CA GLU A 391 1.44 2.46 15.45
C GLU A 391 0.81 1.16 14.97
N TYR A 392 1.43 0.49 13.99
CA TYR A 392 0.92 -0.75 13.38
C TYR A 392 0.57 -1.85 14.40
N HIS A 393 1.37 -2.04 15.45
CA HIS A 393 1.14 -3.07 16.45
C HIS A 393 -0.12 -2.82 17.31
N GLN A 394 -0.65 -1.59 17.29
CA GLN A 394 -1.88 -1.16 17.98
C GLN A 394 -3.10 -1.16 17.05
N LEU A 395 -3.02 -1.81 15.87
CA LEU A 395 -4.10 -1.83 14.88
C LEU A 395 -5.44 -2.33 15.45
N ALA A 396 -5.42 -3.36 16.29
CA ALA A 396 -6.62 -3.90 16.91
C ALA A 396 -7.32 -2.87 17.81
N ASP A 397 -6.55 -2.18 18.66
CA ASP A 397 -7.06 -1.12 19.53
C ASP A 397 -7.56 0.08 18.74
N PHE A 398 -6.81 0.48 17.70
CA PHE A 398 -7.21 1.55 16.81
C PHE A 398 -8.55 1.25 16.12
N ASN A 399 -8.77 0.01 15.70
CA ASN A 399 -10.01 -0.46 15.05
C ASN A 399 -11.13 -0.86 16.02
N SER A 400 -10.93 -0.71 17.34
CA SER A 400 -11.96 -1.00 18.32
C SER A 400 -13.22 -0.15 18.10
N ARG A 401 -14.40 -0.73 18.38
CA ARG A 401 -15.67 0.02 18.38
C ARG A 401 -15.72 1.09 19.48
N GLU A 402 -14.90 0.95 20.52
CA GLU A 402 -14.76 1.98 21.55
C GLU A 402 -13.90 3.17 21.07
N ASN A 403 -13.18 2.98 19.96
CA ASN A 403 -12.33 3.98 19.33
C ASN A 403 -12.89 4.45 17.97
N LEU A 404 -14.21 4.58 17.83
CA LEU A 404 -14.84 5.07 16.58
C LEU A 404 -14.52 6.54 16.30
N ARG A 405 -14.51 7.38 17.34
CA ARG A 405 -14.26 8.83 17.25
C ARG A 405 -12.86 9.22 17.73
N GLY A 406 -11.97 8.25 17.90
CA GLY A 406 -10.60 8.50 18.36
C GLY A 406 -10.48 8.69 19.87
N GLN A 407 -11.38 8.09 20.64
CA GLN A 407 -11.41 8.16 22.11
C GLN A 407 -10.08 7.72 22.74
N ARG A 408 -9.47 6.67 22.20
CA ARG A 408 -8.18 6.15 22.66
C ARG A 408 -7.05 6.55 21.72
N PHE A 409 -7.24 6.41 20.41
CA PHE A 409 -6.24 6.74 19.39
C PHE A 409 -6.87 7.54 18.27
N MET A 410 -6.44 8.78 18.09
CA MET A 410 -6.95 9.68 17.06
C MET A 410 -6.25 9.48 15.73
N VAL A 411 -4.96 9.17 15.76
CA VAL A 411 -4.14 9.08 14.55
C VAL A 411 -3.46 7.73 14.50
N MET A 412 -3.41 7.10 13.33
CA MET A 412 -2.52 5.98 13.09
C MET A 412 -1.45 6.37 12.07
N ILE A 413 -0.18 6.17 12.44
CA ILE A 413 0.94 6.25 11.51
C ILE A 413 1.27 4.86 10.96
N LEU A 414 1.49 4.77 9.65
CA LEU A 414 1.80 3.53 8.95
C LEU A 414 3.02 3.70 8.06
N GLU A 415 3.90 2.69 8.10
CA GLU A 415 4.90 2.51 7.06
C GLU A 415 4.20 2.08 5.78
N THR A 416 4.41 2.83 4.69
CA THR A 416 3.72 2.63 3.41
C THR A 416 3.76 1.18 2.90
N GLU A 417 4.91 0.50 2.96
CA GLU A 417 5.07 -0.89 2.49
C GLU A 417 4.34 -1.91 3.39
N ARG A 418 4.31 -1.66 4.71
CA ARG A 418 3.64 -2.56 5.67
C ARG A 418 2.13 -2.34 5.71
N GLY A 419 1.69 -1.10 5.57
CA GLY A 419 0.28 -0.69 5.65
C GLY A 419 -0.44 -0.62 4.30
N GLY A 420 0.26 -0.71 3.17
CA GLY A 420 -0.32 -0.62 1.83
C GLY A 420 -1.19 -1.82 1.45
N GLU A 421 -0.97 -2.98 2.09
CA GLU A 421 -1.62 -4.25 1.79
C GLU A 421 -2.08 -4.97 3.07
N GLY A 422 -3.09 -5.85 2.93
CA GLY A 422 -3.46 -6.81 3.99
C GLY A 422 -4.05 -6.23 5.28
N ILE A 423 -4.30 -4.93 5.37
CA ILE A 423 -4.97 -4.30 6.52
C ILE A 423 -6.27 -3.60 6.12
N GLU A 424 -7.15 -3.43 7.12
CA GLU A 424 -8.38 -2.65 7.09
C GLU A 424 -8.32 -1.62 8.21
N LEU A 425 -8.71 -0.38 7.92
CA LEU A 425 -8.81 0.69 8.91
C LEU A 425 -10.24 1.13 9.08
N ARG A 426 -10.69 1.19 10.33
CA ARG A 426 -12.07 1.52 10.69
C ARG A 426 -12.24 2.96 11.16
N ALA A 427 -13.34 3.57 10.74
CA ALA A 427 -13.78 4.90 11.14
C ALA A 427 -12.76 6.03 10.89
N VAL A 428 -11.87 5.85 9.90
CA VAL A 428 -10.88 6.85 9.47
C VAL A 428 -11.51 7.81 8.48
N ARG A 429 -11.56 9.11 8.84
CA ARG A 429 -12.19 10.17 8.05
C ARG A 429 -11.19 11.07 7.33
N LEU A 430 -9.91 10.98 7.67
CA LEU A 430 -8.82 11.64 6.94
C LEU A 430 -7.71 10.63 6.61
N ALA A 431 -7.39 10.50 5.34
CA ALA A 431 -6.29 9.69 4.84
C ALA A 431 -5.20 10.59 4.24
N VAL A 432 -4.05 10.65 4.90
CA VAL A 432 -2.90 11.45 4.50
C VAL A 432 -1.79 10.58 3.92
N PHE A 433 -1.33 10.93 2.73
CA PHE A 433 -0.22 10.26 2.05
C PHE A 433 0.90 11.26 1.82
N LEU A 434 2.07 10.95 2.37
CA LEU A 434 3.27 11.77 2.21
C LEU A 434 4.12 11.33 1.03
N ASP A 435 4.01 10.10 0.56
CA ASP A 435 4.74 9.63 -0.62
C ASP A 435 3.80 9.44 -1.79
N VAL A 436 4.19 9.98 -2.93
CA VAL A 436 3.50 9.73 -4.20
C VAL A 436 3.74 8.28 -4.60
N PRO A 437 2.69 7.45 -4.78
CA PRO A 437 2.85 6.09 -5.26
C PRO A 437 3.53 6.08 -6.63
N LYS A 438 4.50 5.18 -6.83
CA LYS A 438 5.17 5.00 -8.13
C LYS A 438 4.27 4.33 -9.17
N ARG A 439 3.26 3.58 -8.69
CA ARG A 439 2.34 2.83 -9.53
C ARG A 439 0.90 3.13 -9.14
N PHE A 440 0.02 3.15 -10.14
CA PHE A 440 -1.41 3.36 -9.93
C PHE A 440 -2.11 2.28 -9.08
N PRO A 441 -1.76 0.99 -9.16
CA PRO A 441 -2.31 -0.03 -8.25
C PRO A 441 -1.98 0.29 -6.79
N ASP A 442 -0.76 0.76 -6.50
CA ASP A 442 -0.34 1.13 -5.15
C ASP A 442 -1.17 2.32 -4.64
N TYR A 443 -1.49 3.30 -5.51
CA TYR A 443 -2.40 4.40 -5.19
C TYR A 443 -3.79 3.89 -4.77
N LYS A 444 -4.40 3.03 -5.58
CA LYS A 444 -5.72 2.46 -5.29
C LYS A 444 -5.73 1.63 -4.01
N GLN A 445 -4.75 0.75 -3.85
CA GLN A 445 -4.65 -0.10 -2.67
C GLN A 445 -4.50 0.71 -1.38
N ARG A 446 -3.69 1.78 -1.40
CA ARG A 446 -3.52 2.71 -0.28
C ARG A 446 -4.84 3.42 0.06
N CYS A 447 -5.53 3.98 -0.94
CA CYS A 447 -6.84 4.60 -0.75
C CYS A 447 -7.90 3.59 -0.25
N GLY A 448 -7.86 2.35 -0.75
CA GLY A 448 -8.79 1.28 -0.39
C GLY A 448 -8.64 0.74 1.04
N ARG A 449 -7.60 1.15 1.81
CA ARG A 449 -7.46 0.71 3.22
C ARG A 449 -8.51 1.29 4.14
N VAL A 450 -9.01 2.48 3.82
CA VAL A 450 -10.02 3.21 4.61
C VAL A 450 -11.42 3.13 4.02
N VAL A 451 -11.54 2.68 2.76
CA VAL A 451 -12.82 2.51 2.06
C VAL A 451 -13.13 1.03 1.87
N ARG A 452 -13.75 0.44 2.90
CA ARG A 452 -14.21 -0.95 2.89
C ARG A 452 -15.67 -1.02 3.34
N CYS A 453 -16.37 -2.06 2.92
CA CYS A 453 -17.74 -2.34 3.36
C CYS A 453 -17.77 -2.44 4.89
N GLY A 454 -18.61 -1.64 5.54
CA GLY A 454 -18.77 -1.62 6.99
C GLY A 454 -17.60 -0.99 7.78
N SER A 455 -16.61 -0.39 7.10
CA SER A 455 -15.46 0.21 7.81
C SER A 455 -15.85 1.38 8.72
N HIS A 456 -17.02 1.98 8.48
CA HIS A 456 -17.56 3.10 9.26
C HIS A 456 -18.83 2.70 10.04
N ASP A 457 -19.04 1.41 10.27
CA ASP A 457 -20.14 0.92 11.09
C ASP A 457 -20.09 1.54 12.50
N GLY A 458 -21.23 2.03 12.96
CA GLY A 458 -21.36 2.75 14.24
C GLY A 458 -21.16 4.27 14.14
N LEU A 459 -20.82 4.81 12.96
CA LEU A 459 -20.90 6.25 12.69
C LEU A 459 -22.23 6.61 12.02
N SER A 460 -22.70 7.84 12.23
CA SER A 460 -23.82 8.42 11.47
C SER A 460 -23.41 8.64 10.01
N GLU A 461 -24.37 8.65 9.08
CA GLU A 461 -24.09 8.79 7.63
C GLU A 461 -23.30 10.06 7.28
N THR A 462 -23.53 11.14 8.02
CA THR A 462 -22.78 12.41 7.90
C THR A 462 -21.29 12.23 8.23
N ASP A 463 -20.96 11.32 9.14
CA ASP A 463 -19.60 11.01 9.57
C ASP A 463 -18.96 9.85 8.77
N ARG A 464 -19.68 9.25 7.82
CA ARG A 464 -19.18 8.21 6.91
C ARG A 464 -18.57 8.82 5.65
N GLU A 465 -17.76 9.87 5.79
CA GLU A 465 -16.99 10.46 4.70
C GLU A 465 -15.50 10.34 4.98
N VAL A 466 -14.75 9.92 3.96
CA VAL A 466 -13.28 9.87 3.98
C VAL A 466 -12.72 10.94 3.06
N ARG A 467 -11.95 11.86 3.64
CA ARG A 467 -11.16 12.83 2.89
C ARG A 467 -9.77 12.27 2.57
N PHE A 468 -9.34 12.42 1.32
CA PHE A 468 -8.00 12.01 0.86
C PHE A 468 -7.11 13.24 0.66
N MET A 469 -5.87 13.16 1.14
CA MET A 469 -4.85 14.20 0.93
C MET A 469 -3.51 13.57 0.56
N PHE A 470 -3.04 13.87 -0.64
CA PHE A 470 -1.69 13.55 -1.11
C PHE A 470 -0.87 14.82 -1.05
N PHE A 471 0.15 14.85 -0.20
CA PHE A 471 1.05 15.99 -0.19
C PHE A 471 2.10 15.79 -1.28
N THR A 472 2.41 16.87 -2.02
CA THR A 472 3.45 16.87 -3.05
C THR A 472 4.27 18.12 -2.92
N SER A 473 5.58 17.98 -2.79
CA SER A 473 6.47 19.13 -2.70
C SER A 473 6.69 19.73 -4.08
N VAL A 474 6.71 21.05 -4.18
CA VAL A 474 6.95 21.79 -5.42
C VAL A 474 8.06 22.81 -5.19
N PHE A 475 8.77 23.21 -6.25
CA PHE A 475 9.67 24.34 -6.14
C PHE A 475 8.87 25.64 -5.90
N PRO A 476 9.45 26.65 -5.23
CA PRO A 476 8.82 27.97 -5.15
C PRO A 476 8.62 28.54 -6.55
N HIS A 477 7.60 29.38 -6.74
CA HIS A 477 7.18 29.86 -8.06
C HIS A 477 8.33 30.39 -8.94
N PHE A 478 9.30 31.12 -8.39
CA PHE A 478 10.45 31.63 -9.17
C PHE A 478 11.32 30.49 -9.74
N ALA A 479 11.54 29.42 -8.98
CA ALA A 479 12.38 28.28 -9.35
C ALA A 479 11.64 27.22 -10.19
N GLN A 480 10.33 27.40 -10.43
CA GLN A 480 9.62 26.60 -11.44
C GLN A 480 9.88 27.09 -12.87
N LYS A 481 10.43 28.30 -13.02
CA LYS A 481 10.80 28.90 -14.31
C LYS A 481 12.27 28.62 -14.63
N GLU A 482 12.60 28.55 -15.91
CA GLU A 482 13.96 28.24 -16.40
C GLU A 482 15.06 29.10 -15.75
N LEU A 483 14.88 30.43 -15.74
CA LEU A 483 15.88 31.35 -15.18
C LEU A 483 16.05 31.16 -13.66
N GLY A 484 14.96 31.01 -12.91
CA GLY A 484 15.04 30.87 -11.46
C GLY A 484 15.60 29.52 -11.05
N ALA A 485 15.23 28.45 -11.76
CA ALA A 485 15.82 27.14 -11.56
C ALA A 485 17.33 27.17 -11.85
N PHE A 486 17.74 27.80 -12.96
CA PHE A 486 19.15 27.98 -13.30
C PHE A 486 19.91 28.74 -12.22
N ALA A 487 19.39 29.90 -11.81
CA ALA A 487 20.05 30.73 -10.80
C ALA A 487 20.25 29.97 -9.50
N LEU A 488 19.20 29.28 -9.03
CA LEU A 488 19.25 28.47 -7.82
C LEU A 488 20.29 27.34 -7.93
N PHE A 489 20.30 26.60 -9.04
CA PHE A 489 21.24 25.49 -9.26
C PHE A 489 22.69 25.99 -9.42
N ALA A 490 22.90 27.12 -10.10
CA ALA A 490 24.20 27.77 -10.22
C ALA A 490 24.72 28.21 -8.84
N LEU A 491 23.91 28.88 -8.04
CA LEU A 491 24.23 29.33 -6.68
C LEU A 491 24.46 28.16 -5.70
N CYS A 492 23.80 27.02 -5.93
CA CYS A 492 24.10 25.76 -5.25
C CYS A 492 25.35 25.04 -5.79
N GLY A 493 26.10 25.66 -6.71
CA GLY A 493 27.42 25.21 -7.13
C GLY A 493 27.43 24.16 -8.23
N TYR A 494 26.35 24.02 -9.02
CA TYR A 494 26.32 23.02 -10.08
C TYR A 494 27.52 23.20 -11.04
N TRP A 495 27.72 24.40 -11.60
CA TRP A 495 28.69 24.63 -12.69
C TRP A 495 30.13 24.84 -12.25
N ASN A 496 30.42 24.80 -10.95
CA ASN A 496 31.75 25.14 -10.39
C ASN A 496 32.63 23.91 -10.11
N GLY A 497 32.46 22.85 -10.91
CA GLY A 497 33.27 21.62 -10.84
C GLY A 497 32.81 20.59 -9.78
N PRO A 498 33.56 19.48 -9.61
CA PRO A 498 33.19 18.34 -8.77
C PRO A 498 33.46 18.54 -7.27
N LYS A 499 33.50 19.78 -6.77
CA LYS A 499 33.80 20.01 -5.34
C LYS A 499 32.74 19.33 -4.47
N LYS A 500 33.22 18.49 -3.54
CA LYS A 500 32.39 17.91 -2.47
C LYS A 500 31.75 19.06 -1.69
N ILE A 501 30.43 19.11 -1.67
CA ILE A 501 29.69 20.15 -0.94
C ILE A 501 29.81 19.85 0.56
N THR A 502 30.56 20.69 1.28
CA THR A 502 30.68 20.61 2.74
C THR A 502 29.73 21.62 3.36
N TYR A 503 28.65 21.15 3.97
CA TYR A 503 27.56 22.01 4.43
C TYR A 503 27.94 23.11 5.43
N ALA A 504 28.99 22.90 6.24
CA ALA A 504 29.44 23.89 7.22
C ALA A 504 30.04 25.15 6.57
N SER A 505 30.52 25.06 5.33
CA SER A 505 31.07 26.21 4.59
C SER A 505 30.10 26.77 3.56
N GLU A 506 28.88 26.23 3.48
CA GLU A 506 27.87 26.69 2.53
C GLU A 506 27.17 27.96 3.01
N PRO A 507 26.86 28.91 2.10
CA PRO A 507 26.06 30.09 2.44
C PRO A 507 24.72 29.70 3.06
N ALA A 508 24.17 30.59 3.87
CA ALA A 508 22.87 30.36 4.51
C ALA A 508 21.79 30.11 3.43
N PRO A 509 20.84 29.17 3.64
CA PRO A 509 19.81 28.87 2.66
C PRO A 509 19.02 30.10 2.18
N GLU A 510 18.76 31.04 3.08
CA GLU A 510 18.04 32.28 2.82
C GLU A 510 18.82 33.16 1.84
N GLN A 511 20.14 33.29 2.04
CA GLN A 511 21.01 34.06 1.14
C GLN A 511 21.03 33.47 -0.27
N LEU A 512 21.04 32.15 -0.41
CA LEU A 512 20.99 31.48 -1.72
C LEU A 512 19.66 31.76 -2.44
N VAL A 513 18.55 31.70 -1.71
CA VAL A 513 17.21 31.92 -2.27
C VAL A 513 17.02 33.39 -2.66
N GLU A 514 17.42 34.33 -1.82
CA GLU A 514 17.31 35.77 -2.12
C GLU A 514 18.24 36.17 -3.27
N ALA A 515 19.48 35.65 -3.32
CA ALA A 515 20.36 35.86 -4.46
C ALA A 515 19.76 35.34 -5.78
N ALA A 516 19.11 34.16 -5.75
CA ALA A 516 18.46 33.61 -6.93
C ALA A 516 17.28 34.47 -7.40
N LYS A 517 16.45 34.96 -6.46
CA LYS A 517 15.34 35.87 -6.78
C LYS A 517 15.86 37.21 -7.32
N GLY A 518 16.87 37.79 -6.69
CA GLY A 518 17.50 39.04 -7.11
C GLY A 518 18.01 38.93 -8.55
N PHE A 519 18.72 37.84 -8.88
CA PHE A 519 19.16 37.59 -10.26
C PHE A 519 17.98 37.55 -11.25
N VAL A 520 16.88 36.86 -10.92
CA VAL A 520 15.70 36.78 -11.80
C VAL A 520 15.04 38.15 -11.98
N GLN A 521 14.99 38.97 -10.93
CA GLN A 521 14.44 40.33 -10.99
C GLN A 521 15.31 41.24 -11.85
N THR A 522 16.63 41.22 -11.67
CA THR A 522 17.58 41.99 -12.48
C THR A 522 17.53 41.58 -13.96
N ALA A 523 17.47 40.27 -14.24
CA ALA A 523 17.29 39.76 -15.60
C ALA A 523 15.97 40.27 -16.22
N ALA A 524 14.87 40.22 -15.46
CA ALA A 524 13.58 40.70 -15.93
C ALA A 524 13.57 42.21 -16.21
N ALA A 525 14.24 43.01 -15.39
CA ALA A 525 14.40 44.46 -15.59
C ALA A 525 15.18 44.78 -16.88
N LYS A 526 16.10 43.90 -17.28
CA LYS A 526 16.82 43.96 -18.57
C LYS A 526 16.05 43.31 -19.74
N GLY A 527 14.78 42.95 -19.55
CA GLY A 527 13.96 42.30 -20.58
C GLY A 527 14.25 40.81 -20.79
N ILE A 528 15.12 40.19 -19.99
CA ILE A 528 15.52 38.79 -20.10
C ILE A 528 14.56 37.93 -19.27
N ARG A 529 13.73 37.11 -19.94
CA ARG A 529 12.71 36.27 -19.28
C ARG A 529 12.93 34.76 -19.42
N THR A 530 13.84 34.35 -20.27
CA THR A 530 14.11 32.94 -20.60
C THR A 530 15.62 32.68 -20.66
N LEU A 531 16.04 31.41 -20.54
CA LEU A 531 17.46 31.06 -20.67
C LEU A 531 18.03 31.32 -22.09
N PRO A 532 17.28 31.10 -23.20
CA PRO A 532 17.73 31.52 -24.52
C PRO A 532 17.91 33.05 -24.64
N GLY A 533 17.02 33.83 -24.02
CA GLY A 533 17.19 35.29 -23.96
C GLY A 533 18.44 35.70 -23.17
N LEU A 534 18.74 34.97 -22.09
CA LEU A 534 19.98 35.17 -21.32
C LEU A 534 21.22 34.82 -22.16
N GLU A 535 21.20 33.71 -22.89
CA GLU A 535 22.28 33.32 -23.81
C GLU A 535 22.53 34.39 -24.89
N GLN A 536 21.46 34.90 -25.51
CA GLN A 536 21.56 35.98 -26.49
C GLN A 536 22.17 37.24 -25.88
N ALA A 537 21.71 37.66 -24.70
CA ALA A 537 22.25 38.82 -23.99
C ALA A 537 23.75 38.64 -23.65
N LEU A 538 24.17 37.43 -23.24
CA LEU A 538 25.57 37.11 -22.96
C LEU A 538 26.47 37.13 -24.21
N ARG A 539 25.92 36.81 -25.40
CA ARG A 539 26.66 36.84 -26.67
C ARG A 539 26.89 38.26 -27.18
N HIS A 540 25.95 39.18 -26.98
CA HIS A 540 26.06 40.57 -27.46
C HIS A 540 26.91 41.48 -26.55
N HIS A 541 27.72 40.92 -25.64
CA HIS A 541 28.60 41.63 -24.69
C HIS A 541 27.93 42.71 -23.80
N ALA A 542 26.60 42.85 -23.85
CA ALA A 542 25.83 43.73 -22.97
C ALA A 542 25.45 43.07 -21.62
N GLY A 543 26.00 41.89 -21.32
CA GLY A 543 25.33 40.90 -20.47
C GLY A 543 25.93 40.64 -19.09
N GLU A 544 27.25 40.57 -18.92
CA GLU A 544 27.82 40.23 -17.60
C GLU A 544 27.72 41.43 -16.65
N ASP A 545 28.07 42.63 -17.16
CA ASP A 545 27.98 43.89 -16.42
C ASP A 545 26.52 44.24 -16.14
N GLY A 546 26.18 44.22 -14.85
CA GLY A 546 24.85 44.54 -14.32
C GLY A 546 23.82 43.41 -14.33
N LEU A 547 24.17 42.16 -14.69
CA LEU A 547 23.33 40.99 -14.33
C LEU A 547 23.70 40.41 -12.96
N LEU A 548 24.97 40.52 -12.59
CA LEU A 548 25.46 40.15 -11.27
C LEU A 548 25.35 41.36 -10.35
N ASN A 549 24.74 41.17 -9.17
CA ASN A 549 24.80 42.19 -8.13
C ASN A 549 26.19 42.14 -7.47
N GLU A 550 26.92 43.25 -7.51
CA GLU A 550 28.25 43.40 -6.89
C GLU A 550 28.22 43.20 -5.36
N GLU A 551 27.04 43.37 -4.74
CA GLU A 551 26.81 43.11 -3.32
C GLU A 551 26.71 41.61 -2.98
N LEU A 552 26.70 40.72 -3.98
CA LEU A 552 26.68 39.28 -3.71
C LEU A 552 27.96 38.86 -2.97
N PRO A 553 27.86 38.02 -1.92
CA PRO A 553 29.02 37.41 -1.30
C PRO A 553 29.96 36.78 -2.34
N PRO A 554 31.30 36.92 -2.23
CA PRO A 554 32.23 36.49 -3.27
C PRO A 554 32.04 35.04 -3.74
N LYS A 555 31.68 34.15 -2.81
CA LYS A 555 31.36 32.74 -3.11
C LYS A 555 30.11 32.58 -3.98
N LEU A 556 29.06 33.37 -3.73
CA LEU A 556 27.83 33.35 -4.53
C LEU A 556 28.03 33.99 -5.90
N TYR A 557 28.74 35.12 -5.94
CA TYR A 557 29.15 35.78 -7.18
C TYR A 557 29.89 34.80 -8.09
N HIS A 558 30.98 34.21 -7.60
CA HIS A 558 31.78 33.23 -8.35
C HIS A 558 30.93 32.08 -8.89
N ARG A 559 29.99 31.58 -8.07
CA ARG A 559 29.13 30.47 -8.48
C ARG A 559 28.17 30.81 -9.59
N LEU A 560 27.57 31.99 -9.53
CA LEU A 560 26.66 32.50 -10.54
C LEU A 560 27.41 32.89 -11.82
N SER A 561 28.63 33.42 -11.71
CA SER A 561 29.52 33.66 -12.87
C SER A 561 29.87 32.35 -13.59
N GLY A 562 30.24 31.29 -12.86
CA GLY A 562 30.41 29.95 -13.46
C GLY A 562 29.11 29.41 -14.08
N GLY A 563 27.99 29.74 -13.45
CA GLY A 563 26.63 29.75 -13.98
C GLY A 563 26.53 30.23 -15.43
N LEU A 564 26.78 31.53 -15.59
CA LEU A 564 26.65 32.29 -16.83
C LEU A 564 27.67 31.84 -17.88
N ALA A 565 28.90 31.55 -17.48
CA ALA A 565 29.93 31.01 -18.36
C ALA A 565 29.50 29.68 -18.99
N ALA A 566 28.82 28.81 -18.25
CA ALA A 566 28.26 27.57 -18.79
C ALA A 566 27.15 27.83 -19.82
N VAL A 567 26.28 28.81 -19.60
CA VAL A 567 25.24 29.21 -20.58
C VAL A 567 25.89 29.73 -21.86
N LYS A 568 26.89 30.60 -21.74
CA LYS A 568 27.64 31.18 -22.87
C LYS A 568 28.37 30.13 -23.70
N THR A 569 28.99 29.14 -23.05
CA THR A 569 29.84 28.14 -23.73
C THR A 569 29.07 26.90 -24.20
N LYS A 570 28.10 26.40 -23.44
CA LYS A 570 27.36 25.16 -23.75
C LYS A 570 26.01 25.42 -24.41
N GLY A 571 25.49 26.64 -24.32
CA GLY A 571 24.17 27.04 -24.80
C GLY A 571 23.04 26.74 -23.81
N ALA A 572 21.96 27.53 -23.90
CA ALA A 572 20.81 27.49 -23.01
C ALA A 572 20.13 26.12 -23.00
N SER A 573 19.95 25.49 -24.17
CA SER A 573 19.28 24.18 -24.28
C SER A 573 20.00 23.09 -23.46
N LYS A 574 21.34 23.03 -23.51
CA LYS A 574 22.12 22.08 -22.71
C LYS A 574 22.07 22.38 -21.21
N VAL A 575 21.93 23.65 -20.81
CA VAL A 575 21.78 24.03 -19.40
C VAL A 575 20.37 23.72 -18.88
N ILE A 576 19.33 23.98 -19.68
CA ILE A 576 17.93 23.66 -19.36
C ILE A 576 17.75 22.16 -19.11
N SER A 577 18.29 21.32 -20.00
CA SER A 577 18.14 19.86 -19.87
C SER A 577 18.78 19.29 -18.60
N LYS A 578 19.67 20.06 -17.98
CA LYS A 578 20.37 19.75 -16.73
C LYS A 578 19.80 20.46 -15.50
N THR A 579 18.75 21.26 -15.67
CA THR A 579 18.12 22.02 -14.59
C THR A 579 16.70 21.49 -14.37
N PRO A 580 16.48 20.61 -13.37
CA PRO A 580 15.16 20.10 -13.05
C PRO A 580 14.18 21.24 -12.72
N LEU A 581 13.14 21.40 -13.55
CA LEU A 581 12.04 22.34 -13.29
C LEU A 581 10.95 21.74 -12.39
N LYS A 582 11.08 20.47 -12.04
CA LYS A 582 10.11 19.70 -11.28
C LYS A 582 10.80 18.92 -10.17
N THR A 583 10.17 18.91 -9.01
CA THR A 583 10.58 18.03 -7.91
C THR A 583 10.32 16.57 -8.25
N TYR A 584 10.91 15.67 -7.48
CA TYR A 584 10.70 14.23 -7.61
C TYR A 584 9.21 13.85 -7.45
N ASP A 585 8.51 14.45 -6.49
CA ASP A 585 7.06 14.27 -6.31
C ASP A 585 6.26 14.67 -7.56
N GLN A 586 6.59 15.80 -8.19
CA GLN A 586 5.93 16.25 -9.41
C GLN A 586 6.20 15.30 -10.59
N LYS A 587 7.39 14.70 -10.67
CA LYS A 587 7.72 13.68 -11.67
C LYS A 587 6.87 12.42 -11.45
N LEU A 588 6.78 11.92 -10.22
CA LEU A 588 5.94 10.77 -9.87
C LEU A 588 4.45 11.02 -10.11
N GLN A 589 3.95 12.22 -9.77
CA GLN A 589 2.56 12.60 -10.04
C GLN A 589 2.22 12.58 -11.53
N ARG A 590 3.15 13.05 -12.38
CA ARG A 590 3.00 12.97 -13.83
C ARG A 590 3.00 11.51 -14.29
N GLN A 591 3.93 10.70 -13.79
CA GLN A 591 4.02 9.28 -14.11
C GLN A 591 2.74 8.53 -13.74
N LEU A 592 2.21 8.75 -12.54
CA LEU A 592 0.98 8.13 -12.05
C LEU A 592 -0.22 8.45 -12.96
N ARG A 593 -0.30 9.70 -13.43
CA ARG A 593 -1.34 10.12 -14.37
C ARG A 593 -1.19 9.44 -15.74
N LEU A 594 0.03 9.38 -16.27
CA LEU A 594 0.31 8.72 -17.55
C LEU A 594 -0.01 7.22 -17.50
N GLN A 595 0.34 6.54 -16.41
CA GLN A 595 -0.01 5.12 -16.20
C GLN A 595 -1.53 4.91 -16.20
N PHE A 596 -2.28 5.82 -15.56
CA PHE A 596 -3.73 5.75 -15.58
C PHE A 596 -4.30 5.98 -16.99
N GLU A 597 -3.82 7.00 -17.70
CA GLU A 597 -4.22 7.31 -19.09
C GLU A 597 -3.98 6.11 -20.02
N ASP A 598 -2.85 5.41 -19.85
CA ASP A 598 -2.50 4.20 -20.60
C ASP A 598 -3.41 2.99 -20.27
N MET A 599 -3.73 2.78 -18.99
CA MET A 599 -4.58 1.66 -18.55
C MET A 599 -6.07 1.88 -18.76
N ALA A 600 -6.54 3.12 -18.85
CA ALA A 600 -7.97 3.45 -18.87
C ALA A 600 -8.76 2.70 -19.96
N PRO A 601 -8.28 2.57 -21.22
CA PRO A 601 -8.98 1.80 -22.25
C PRO A 601 -9.12 0.31 -21.91
N ALA A 602 -8.04 -0.31 -21.40
CA ALA A 602 -8.04 -1.73 -21.03
C ALA A 602 -9.01 -2.00 -19.87
N LEU A 603 -9.01 -1.12 -18.85
CA LEU A 603 -9.93 -1.23 -17.72
C LEU A 603 -11.39 -1.02 -18.15
N ALA A 604 -11.65 -0.09 -19.07
CA ALA A 604 -13.00 0.10 -19.61
C ALA A 604 -13.50 -1.14 -20.36
N LYS A 605 -12.64 -1.78 -21.17
CA LYS A 605 -12.96 -3.03 -21.87
C LYS A 605 -13.25 -4.17 -20.89
N ILE A 606 -12.41 -4.37 -19.87
CA ILE A 606 -12.63 -5.39 -18.83
C ILE A 606 -13.96 -5.16 -18.11
N ARG A 607 -14.26 -3.90 -17.75
CA ARG A 607 -15.54 -3.53 -17.11
C ARG A 607 -16.76 -3.84 -17.98
N GLY A 608 -16.65 -3.67 -19.30
CA GLY A 608 -17.73 -3.99 -20.23
C GLY A 608 -18.01 -5.49 -20.39
N ILE A 609 -17.02 -6.35 -20.10
CA ILE A 609 -17.14 -7.81 -20.22
C ILE A 609 -17.52 -8.45 -18.87
N ALA A 610 -17.26 -7.76 -17.77
CA ALA A 610 -17.54 -8.25 -16.42
C ALA A 610 -19.04 -8.39 -16.16
N LEU A 611 -19.47 -9.55 -15.65
CA LEU A 611 -20.79 -9.67 -15.03
C LEU A 611 -20.81 -8.83 -13.74
N ASP A 612 -21.73 -7.85 -13.65
CA ASP A 612 -21.95 -7.06 -12.43
C ASP A 612 -22.70 -7.93 -11.42
N VAL A 613 -21.95 -8.58 -10.54
CA VAL A 613 -22.51 -9.40 -9.48
C VAL A 613 -22.75 -8.44 -8.31
N GLY A 614 -23.90 -7.77 -8.32
CA GLY A 614 -24.28 -6.83 -7.25
C GLY A 614 -24.04 -7.46 -5.87
N MET A 615 -23.50 -6.68 -4.93
CA MET A 615 -23.51 -7.10 -3.52
C MET A 615 -24.96 -7.02 -3.04
N TYR A 616 -25.66 -8.15 -3.05
CA TYR A 616 -26.90 -8.32 -2.29
C TYR A 616 -26.59 -8.70 -0.84
#